data_AF-A0A1W9ISU1-F1
#
_entry.id   AF-A0A1W9ISU1-F1
#
_cell.length_a   1.000
_cell.length_b   1.000
_cell.length_c   1.000
_cell.angle_alpha   90.00
_cell.angle_beta   90.00
_cell.angle_gamma   90.00
#
_symmetry.space_group_name_H-M   'P 1'
#
loop_
_entity.id
_entity.type
_entity.pdbx_description
1 polymer ?
#
loop_
_entity_poly.entity_id
_entity_poly.type
_entity_poly.pdbx_seq_one_letter_code
_entity_poly.pdbx_strand_id
1 'polypeptide(L)'
;MAHWNRMPPPLAEYPKCRIVGGLIIDEKGSQWLDIVCKSCPKEKAAIRRVSYCRAFVRAGGYRCKSCANRESSTTHGMSYTPEYNGWRNAKGRAKRDPAYIAKGRKYDEKNLGKFEQFYEVMGDRPEGKPTVERIDNDQGYVMIERPDGTVKPNIMWASYKEQANNTSTNIPVEIDNVTYTLTQAAEKFGVSPDAFRRQLIVNKLTIEEALKRIRTGDRSRTRPMKGRTAVPHHKDGSLNVEEACRRAEVSCRKVQYFMKKGLAFDAAVERVKNPPVTIVELAGRHGLTTGGIQHHMRKGLTPEEAVERMLHPPETIIELAARHGLTVASVMGHLKRGKTREQAVDYLVKKRDKQQGTII
;
A
#
# COMPACT_ATOMS: atom_id res chain seq x y z
N MET A 1 -42.45 -6.75 -58.15
CA MET A 1 -41.00 -7.04 -58.11
C MET A 1 -40.36 -6.14 -57.06
N ALA A 2 -40.11 -6.66 -55.84
CA ALA A 2 -39.61 -5.85 -54.73
C ALA A 2 -38.09 -6.04 -54.57
N HIS A 3 -37.28 -5.16 -55.15
CA HIS A 3 -35.82 -5.20 -55.10
C HIS A 3 -35.19 -4.59 -53.83
N TRP A 4 -35.97 -4.37 -52.75
CA TRP A 4 -35.54 -3.51 -51.63
C TRP A 4 -35.02 -4.19 -50.36
N ASN A 5 -34.75 -5.51 -50.37
CA ASN A 5 -34.34 -6.19 -49.13
C ASN A 5 -33.23 -7.25 -49.25
N ARG A 6 -32.36 -7.18 -50.27
CA ARG A 6 -31.17 -8.05 -50.27
C ARG A 6 -30.03 -7.38 -49.48
N MET A 7 -29.55 -8.04 -48.44
CA MET A 7 -28.34 -7.59 -47.74
C MET A 7 -27.15 -7.58 -48.70
N PRO A 8 -26.23 -6.61 -48.56
CA PRO A 8 -25.00 -6.60 -49.37
C PRO A 8 -24.17 -7.84 -49.04
N PRO A 9 -23.33 -8.33 -49.97
CA PRO A 9 -22.38 -9.39 -49.67
C PRO A 9 -21.42 -8.97 -48.53
N PRO A 10 -21.04 -9.87 -47.63
CA PRO A 10 -20.10 -9.57 -46.56
C PRO A 10 -18.73 -9.12 -47.09
N LEU A 11 -18.14 -8.10 -46.46
CA LEU A 11 -16.77 -7.67 -46.73
C LEU A 11 -15.76 -8.54 -45.99
N ALA A 12 -14.59 -8.82 -46.57
CA ALA A 12 -13.53 -9.58 -45.91
C ALA A 12 -13.09 -8.96 -44.56
N GLU A 13 -13.15 -7.64 -44.45
CA GLU A 13 -12.84 -6.91 -43.24
C GLU A 13 -13.85 -5.79 -42.95
N TYR A 14 -14.12 -5.59 -41.66
CA TYR A 14 -14.87 -4.46 -41.11
C TYR A 14 -13.97 -3.69 -40.13
N PRO A 15 -14.32 -2.45 -39.74
CA PRO A 15 -13.54 -1.67 -38.77
C PRO A 15 -13.22 -2.40 -37.46
N LYS A 16 -14.17 -3.19 -36.93
CA LYS A 16 -14.03 -3.86 -35.61
C LYS A 16 -13.59 -5.32 -35.69
N CYS A 17 -13.75 -5.99 -36.84
CA CYS A 17 -13.47 -7.42 -36.98
C CYS A 17 -13.08 -7.82 -38.40
N ARG A 18 -12.47 -9.00 -38.53
CA ARG A 18 -12.19 -9.69 -39.79
C ARG A 18 -13.11 -10.90 -39.92
N ILE A 19 -13.60 -11.21 -41.11
CA ILE A 19 -14.34 -12.45 -41.38
C ILE A 19 -13.35 -13.60 -41.56
N VAL A 20 -13.67 -14.75 -40.97
CA VAL A 20 -12.95 -16.01 -41.16
C VAL A 20 -13.92 -16.99 -41.83
N GLY A 21 -13.72 -17.24 -43.12
CA GLY A 21 -14.60 -18.11 -43.92
C GLY A 21 -15.67 -17.36 -44.71
N GLY A 22 -16.71 -18.09 -45.11
CA GLY A 22 -17.81 -17.59 -45.95
C GLY A 22 -19.08 -17.24 -45.18
N LEU A 23 -20.07 -16.74 -45.91
CA LEU A 23 -21.43 -16.56 -45.40
C LEU A 23 -22.07 -17.92 -45.11
N ILE A 24 -22.59 -18.08 -43.90
CA ILE A 24 -23.27 -19.30 -43.47
C ILE A 24 -24.77 -18.98 -43.39
N ILE A 25 -25.60 -19.81 -44.03
CA ILE A 25 -27.06 -19.65 -44.02
C ILE A 25 -27.65 -20.90 -43.36
N ASP A 26 -28.46 -20.71 -42.33
CA ASP A 26 -29.14 -21.83 -41.66
C ASP A 26 -30.44 -22.24 -42.38
N GLU A 27 -31.04 -23.35 -41.94
CA GLU A 27 -32.29 -23.90 -42.49
C GLU A 27 -33.47 -22.90 -42.42
N LYS A 28 -33.41 -21.92 -41.53
CA LYS A 28 -34.42 -20.87 -41.36
C LYS A 28 -34.11 -19.63 -42.23
N GLY A 29 -33.04 -19.66 -43.01
CA GLY A 29 -32.59 -18.55 -43.85
C GLY A 29 -31.83 -17.45 -43.09
N SER A 30 -31.50 -17.66 -41.81
CA SER A 30 -30.71 -16.69 -41.04
C SER A 30 -29.26 -16.70 -41.50
N GLN A 31 -28.68 -15.51 -41.63
CA GLN A 31 -27.34 -15.30 -42.12
C GLN A 31 -26.34 -15.12 -40.96
N TRP A 32 -25.22 -15.82 -41.04
CA TRP A 32 -24.19 -15.90 -40.00
C TRP A 32 -22.80 -15.72 -40.59
N LEU A 33 -21.90 -15.14 -39.80
CA LEU A 33 -20.49 -14.99 -40.11
C LEU A 33 -19.65 -15.42 -38.93
N ASP A 34 -18.54 -16.09 -39.22
CA ASP A 34 -17.49 -16.34 -38.25
C ASP A 34 -16.47 -15.19 -38.33
N ILE A 35 -16.25 -14.51 -37.21
CA ILE A 35 -15.44 -13.28 -37.14
C ILE A 35 -14.34 -13.38 -36.09
N VAL A 36 -13.27 -12.61 -36.31
CA VAL A 36 -12.18 -12.40 -35.35
C VAL A 36 -12.06 -10.92 -35.01
N CYS A 37 -12.00 -10.61 -33.72
CA CYS A 37 -11.88 -9.24 -33.21
C CYS A 37 -10.52 -8.63 -33.55
N LYS A 38 -10.49 -7.46 -34.21
CA LYS A 38 -9.23 -6.77 -34.55
C LYS A 38 -8.49 -6.20 -33.34
N SER A 39 -9.20 -5.95 -32.23
CA SER A 39 -8.62 -5.43 -30.99
C SER A 39 -7.98 -6.48 -30.10
N CYS A 40 -8.11 -7.77 -30.45
CA CYS A 40 -7.43 -8.85 -29.75
C CYS A 40 -6.02 -9.06 -30.33
N PRO A 41 -5.02 -9.39 -29.50
CA PRO A 41 -3.75 -9.92 -30.00
C PRO A 41 -4.00 -11.15 -30.88
N LYS A 42 -3.27 -11.29 -31.99
CA LYS A 42 -3.53 -12.32 -33.02
C LYS A 42 -3.55 -13.73 -32.42
N GLU A 43 -2.64 -14.00 -31.50
CA GLU A 43 -2.48 -15.29 -30.81
C GLU A 43 -3.59 -15.61 -29.78
N LYS A 44 -4.43 -14.64 -29.42
CA LYS A 44 -5.54 -14.80 -28.46
C LYS A 44 -6.92 -14.55 -29.08
N ALA A 45 -6.97 -14.23 -30.37
CA ALA A 45 -8.20 -13.79 -31.01
C ALA A 45 -9.09 -15.00 -31.37
N ALA A 46 -10.09 -15.26 -30.53
CA ALA A 46 -11.04 -16.35 -30.75
C ALA A 46 -12.01 -16.05 -31.92
N ILE A 47 -12.29 -17.07 -32.72
CA ILE A 47 -13.33 -17.04 -33.75
C ILE A 47 -14.70 -17.05 -33.06
N ARG A 48 -15.61 -16.18 -33.49
CA ARG A 48 -16.98 -16.08 -32.96
C ARG A 48 -17.99 -16.04 -34.08
N ARG A 49 -19.04 -16.85 -33.96
CA ARG A 49 -20.22 -16.77 -34.83
C ARG A 49 -21.12 -15.61 -34.43
N VAL A 50 -21.46 -14.76 -35.39
CA VAL A 50 -22.35 -13.61 -35.20
C VAL A 50 -23.40 -13.55 -36.31
N SER A 51 -24.56 -12.99 -36.01
CA SER A 51 -25.59 -12.76 -37.02
C SER A 51 -25.14 -11.67 -37.99
N TYR A 52 -25.23 -11.97 -39.28
CA TYR A 52 -25.03 -10.99 -40.35
C TYR A 52 -26.36 -10.30 -40.64
N CYS A 53 -26.46 -9.05 -40.18
CA CYS A 53 -27.66 -8.24 -40.30
C CYS A 53 -27.30 -6.78 -40.59
N ARG A 54 -28.28 -5.93 -40.92
CA ARG A 54 -28.04 -4.49 -41.14
C ARG A 54 -27.40 -3.80 -39.93
N ALA A 55 -27.72 -4.23 -38.71
CA ALA A 55 -27.12 -3.68 -37.50
C ALA A 55 -25.62 -3.99 -37.40
N PHE A 56 -25.19 -5.19 -37.82
CA PHE A 56 -23.78 -5.56 -37.92
C PHE A 56 -23.03 -4.63 -38.88
N VAL A 57 -23.57 -4.41 -40.09
CA VAL A 57 -22.95 -3.55 -41.10
C VAL A 57 -22.86 -2.11 -40.62
N ARG A 58 -23.96 -1.55 -40.08
CA ARG A 58 -24.00 -0.18 -39.52
C ARG A 58 -23.01 0.01 -38.37
N ALA A 59 -22.83 -0.99 -37.53
CA ALA A 59 -21.90 -0.93 -36.41
C ALA A 59 -20.42 -1.02 -36.82
N GLY A 60 -20.12 -1.26 -38.11
CA GLY A 60 -18.76 -1.54 -38.57
C GLY A 60 -18.23 -2.87 -38.03
N GLY A 61 -19.11 -3.86 -37.87
CA GLY A 61 -18.81 -5.16 -37.28
C GLY A 61 -18.89 -5.19 -35.75
N TYR A 62 -18.53 -6.32 -35.14
CA TYR A 62 -18.57 -6.53 -33.69
C TYR A 62 -17.19 -6.83 -33.10
N ARG A 63 -16.92 -6.33 -31.89
CA ARG A 63 -15.75 -6.73 -31.09
C ARG A 63 -16.07 -7.97 -30.25
N CYS A 64 -15.05 -8.60 -29.68
CA CYS A 64 -15.27 -9.63 -28.67
C CYS A 64 -15.88 -9.03 -27.39
N LYS A 65 -16.58 -9.84 -26.57
CA LYS A 65 -17.22 -9.38 -25.33
C LYS A 65 -16.22 -8.67 -24.40
N SER A 66 -14.99 -9.20 -24.30
CA SER A 66 -13.93 -8.60 -23.48
C SER A 66 -13.50 -7.21 -24.00
N CYS A 67 -13.23 -7.06 -25.30
CA CYS A 67 -12.83 -5.77 -25.87
C CYS A 67 -13.97 -4.73 -25.84
N ALA A 68 -15.21 -5.16 -26.09
CA ALA A 68 -16.38 -4.28 -25.97
C ALA A 68 -16.57 -3.79 -24.52
N ASN A 69 -16.46 -4.70 -23.55
CA ASN A 69 -16.53 -4.35 -22.13
C ASN A 69 -15.40 -3.41 -21.72
N ARG A 70 -14.17 -3.67 -22.17
CA ARG A 70 -13.00 -2.83 -21.86
C ARG A 70 -13.24 -1.38 -22.26
N GLU A 71 -13.69 -1.15 -23.49
CA GLU A 71 -14.00 0.19 -24.03
C GLU A 71 -15.10 0.88 -23.22
N SER A 72 -16.16 0.16 -22.85
CA SER A 72 -17.23 0.70 -21.99
C SER A 72 -16.81 0.95 -20.53
N SER A 73 -15.73 0.33 -20.07
CA SER A 73 -15.23 0.44 -18.69
C SER A 73 -14.10 1.48 -18.53
N THR A 74 -13.51 1.92 -19.63
CA THR A 74 -12.52 3.00 -19.64
C THR A 74 -13.23 4.35 -19.65
N THR A 75 -13.10 5.12 -18.57
CA THR A 75 -13.62 6.50 -18.47
C THR A 75 -12.65 7.50 -19.10
N HIS A 76 -11.42 7.59 -18.59
CA HIS A 76 -10.40 8.54 -19.05
C HIS A 76 -9.07 7.89 -19.48
N GLY A 77 -8.90 6.57 -19.30
CA GLY A 77 -7.67 5.85 -19.68
C GLY A 77 -6.41 6.17 -18.85
N MET A 78 -6.44 7.20 -18.00
CA MET A 78 -5.29 7.68 -17.22
C MET A 78 -5.16 7.07 -15.82
N SER A 79 -5.82 5.96 -15.50
CA SER A 79 -5.85 5.41 -14.12
C SER A 79 -4.48 4.99 -13.55
N TYR A 80 -3.48 4.81 -14.42
CA TYR A 80 -2.10 4.45 -14.03
C TYR A 80 -1.14 5.64 -14.05
N THR A 81 -1.65 6.86 -14.29
CA THR A 81 -0.83 8.06 -14.39
C THR A 81 -0.55 8.68 -13.02
N PRO A 82 0.58 9.37 -12.85
CA PRO A 82 0.86 10.16 -11.65
C PRO A 82 -0.22 11.19 -11.32
N GLU A 83 -0.84 11.77 -12.35
CA GLU A 83 -1.89 12.78 -12.26
C GLU A 83 -3.14 12.22 -11.57
N TYR A 84 -3.57 11.04 -12.03
CA TYR A 84 -4.70 10.33 -11.42
C TYR A 84 -4.42 9.96 -9.97
N ASN A 85 -3.19 9.53 -9.66
CA ASN A 85 -2.79 9.24 -8.29
C ASN A 85 -2.80 10.51 -7.42
N GLY A 86 -2.34 11.65 -7.94
CA GLY A 86 -2.37 12.95 -7.26
C GLY A 86 -3.79 13.37 -6.89
N TRP A 87 -4.70 13.35 -7.87
CA TRP A 87 -6.13 13.62 -7.67
C TRP A 87 -6.78 12.70 -6.64
N ARG A 88 -6.60 11.38 -6.80
CA ARG A 88 -7.15 10.37 -5.89
C ARG A 88 -6.68 10.58 -4.45
N ASN A 89 -5.40 10.93 -4.27
CA ASN A 89 -4.84 11.19 -2.95
C ASN A 89 -5.38 12.49 -2.34
N ALA A 90 -5.50 13.57 -3.12
CA ALA A 90 -6.10 14.83 -2.68
C ALA A 90 -7.56 14.63 -2.21
N LYS A 91 -8.36 13.94 -3.03
CA LYS A 91 -9.74 13.56 -2.71
C LYS A 91 -9.82 12.66 -1.47
N GLY A 92 -8.89 11.71 -1.35
CA GLY A 92 -8.78 10.83 -0.20
C GLY A 92 -8.52 11.56 1.12
N ARG A 93 -7.57 12.51 1.12
CA ARG A 93 -7.26 13.33 2.31
C ARG A 93 -8.48 14.10 2.79
N ALA A 94 -9.12 14.86 1.91
CA ALA A 94 -10.26 15.69 2.27
C ALA A 94 -11.46 14.89 2.83
N LYS A 95 -11.65 13.64 2.39
CA LYS A 95 -12.78 12.80 2.80
C LYS A 95 -12.54 11.93 4.02
N ARG A 96 -11.28 11.53 4.27
CA ARG A 96 -10.95 10.49 5.24
C ARG A 96 -10.05 10.95 6.37
N ASP A 97 -9.33 12.06 6.18
CA ASP A 97 -8.43 12.59 7.20
C ASP A 97 -9.25 13.32 8.29
N PRO A 98 -9.23 12.85 9.55
CA PRO A 98 -9.95 13.49 10.65
C PRO A 98 -9.55 14.96 10.84
N ALA A 99 -8.29 15.32 10.58
CA ALA A 99 -7.82 16.70 10.74
C ALA A 99 -8.45 17.66 9.71
N TYR A 100 -8.77 17.16 8.51
CA TYR A 100 -9.46 17.94 7.49
C TYR A 100 -10.95 18.08 7.81
N ILE A 101 -11.57 16.98 8.23
CA ILE A 101 -13.00 16.94 8.60
C ILE A 101 -13.26 17.88 9.78
N ALA A 102 -12.43 17.82 10.84
CA ALA A 102 -12.56 18.67 12.02
C ALA A 102 -12.43 20.17 11.71
N LYS A 103 -11.66 20.54 10.68
CA LYS A 103 -11.45 21.93 10.24
C LYS A 103 -12.43 22.38 9.16
N GLY A 104 -13.42 21.56 8.78
CA GLY A 104 -14.38 21.89 7.72
C GLY A 104 -13.77 22.03 6.33
N ARG A 105 -12.58 21.47 6.08
CA ARG A 105 -11.85 21.60 4.80
C ARG A 105 -12.43 20.62 3.79
N LYS A 106 -13.43 21.08 3.03
CA LYS A 106 -14.21 20.26 2.09
C LYS A 106 -13.45 19.97 0.79
N TYR A 107 -13.96 18.98 0.06
CA TYR A 107 -13.60 18.72 -1.32
C TYR A 107 -14.75 19.16 -2.22
N ASP A 108 -14.46 19.94 -3.27
CA ASP A 108 -15.47 20.35 -4.24
C ASP A 108 -15.82 19.18 -5.19
N GLU A 109 -16.85 18.42 -4.82
CA GLU A 109 -17.34 17.31 -5.65
C GLU A 109 -17.99 17.78 -6.95
N LYS A 110 -18.42 19.04 -7.05
CA LYS A 110 -19.08 19.55 -8.25
C LYS A 110 -18.05 19.82 -9.35
N ASN A 111 -16.96 20.51 -8.99
CA ASN A 111 -15.98 20.99 -9.95
C ASN A 111 -14.70 20.13 -10.01
N LEU A 112 -14.36 19.38 -8.96
CA LEU A 112 -13.16 18.52 -8.91
C LEU A 112 -13.51 17.04 -8.67
N GLY A 113 -14.80 16.69 -8.69
CA GLY A 113 -15.31 15.38 -8.32
C GLY A 113 -14.99 14.28 -9.32
N LYS A 114 -14.76 14.63 -10.58
CA LYS A 114 -14.30 13.74 -11.66
C LYS A 114 -12.84 14.03 -12.02
N PHE A 115 -12.11 13.01 -12.47
CA PHE A 115 -10.69 13.16 -12.81
C PHE A 115 -10.48 14.11 -13.98
N GLU A 116 -11.35 14.05 -14.98
CA GLU A 116 -11.30 14.88 -16.18
C GLU A 116 -11.40 16.37 -15.83
N GLN A 117 -12.28 16.73 -14.90
CA GLN A 117 -12.43 18.12 -14.42
C GLN A 117 -11.20 18.58 -13.64
N PHE A 118 -10.63 17.70 -12.81
CA PHE A 118 -9.37 18.00 -12.12
C PHE A 118 -8.22 18.21 -13.11
N TYR A 119 -8.12 17.36 -14.13
CA TYR A 119 -7.04 17.40 -15.11
C TYR A 119 -7.15 18.60 -16.05
N GLU A 120 -8.36 19.03 -16.41
CA GLU A 120 -8.59 20.29 -17.14
C GLU A 120 -8.05 21.51 -16.37
N VAL A 121 -8.15 21.48 -15.04
CA VAL A 121 -7.72 22.58 -14.18
C VAL A 121 -6.23 22.53 -13.84
N MET A 122 -5.67 21.33 -13.65
CA MET A 122 -4.29 21.13 -13.17
C MET A 122 -3.29 20.85 -14.29
N GLY A 123 -3.75 20.29 -15.40
CA GLY A 123 -2.92 19.82 -16.50
C GLY A 123 -1.92 18.74 -16.11
N ASP A 124 -0.91 18.59 -16.96
CA ASP A 124 0.20 17.66 -16.75
C ASP A 124 0.99 18.00 -15.50
N ARG A 125 1.46 16.95 -14.82
CA ARG A 125 2.28 17.10 -13.63
C ARG A 125 3.69 17.59 -14.01
N PRO A 126 4.15 18.74 -13.47
CA PRO A 126 5.51 19.21 -13.66
C PRO A 126 6.54 18.27 -13.03
N GLU A 127 7.74 18.24 -13.61
CA GLU A 127 8.87 17.53 -13.03
C GLU A 127 9.24 18.11 -11.65
N GLY A 128 9.64 17.25 -10.71
CA GLY A 128 9.97 17.66 -9.34
C GLY A 128 8.78 18.00 -8.42
N LYS A 129 7.54 17.98 -8.92
CA LYS A 129 6.33 18.29 -8.14
C LYS A 129 5.34 17.11 -8.11
N PRO A 130 5.65 16.04 -7.35
CA PRO A 130 4.89 14.80 -7.38
C PRO A 130 3.54 14.86 -6.64
N THR A 131 3.23 15.92 -5.91
CA THR A 131 2.06 15.97 -5.03
C THR A 131 1.13 17.12 -5.36
N VAL A 132 -0.15 16.96 -5.00
CA VAL A 132 -1.15 18.04 -5.07
C VAL A 132 -1.23 18.67 -3.68
N GLU A 133 -1.06 19.98 -3.58
CA GLU A 133 -1.20 20.76 -2.36
C GLU A 133 -2.21 21.91 -2.54
N ARG A 134 -2.72 22.45 -1.44
CA ARG A 134 -3.58 23.65 -1.46
C ARG A 134 -2.75 24.91 -1.51
N ILE A 135 -3.27 25.94 -2.15
CA ILE A 135 -2.63 27.27 -2.21
C ILE A 135 -2.86 27.99 -0.89
N ASP A 136 -4.11 28.00 -0.44
CA ASP A 136 -4.57 28.48 0.85
C ASP A 136 -4.84 27.26 1.76
N ASN A 137 -4.07 27.18 2.83
CA ASN A 137 -4.15 26.09 3.79
C ASN A 137 -5.46 26.11 4.57
N ASP A 138 -6.06 27.26 4.83
CA ASP A 138 -7.27 27.33 5.66
C ASP A 138 -8.52 26.83 4.94
N GLN A 139 -8.42 26.73 3.61
CA GLN A 139 -9.47 26.19 2.76
C GLN A 139 -9.23 24.72 2.39
N GLY A 140 -10.27 24.12 1.78
CA GLY A 140 -10.25 22.76 1.27
C GLY A 140 -9.70 22.65 -0.15
N TYR A 141 -9.93 21.51 -0.80
CA TYR A 141 -9.67 21.32 -2.23
C TYR A 141 -10.90 21.82 -3.01
N VAL A 142 -10.97 23.14 -3.22
CA VAL A 142 -12.16 23.82 -3.74
C VAL A 142 -11.80 24.85 -4.81
N MET A 143 -12.78 25.27 -5.59
CA MET A 143 -12.66 26.49 -6.39
C MET A 143 -12.86 27.70 -5.48
N ILE A 144 -11.98 28.69 -5.58
CA ILE A 144 -12.00 29.94 -4.79
C ILE A 144 -12.17 31.12 -5.74
N GLU A 145 -13.07 32.03 -5.36
CA GLU A 145 -13.18 33.34 -6.00
C GLU A 145 -12.08 34.23 -5.45
N ARG A 146 -11.31 34.86 -6.35
CA ARG A 146 -10.23 35.78 -6.01
C ARG A 146 -10.77 37.21 -5.97
N PRO A 147 -10.06 38.16 -5.31
CA PRO A 147 -10.47 39.56 -5.24
C PRO A 147 -10.66 40.24 -6.61
N ASP A 148 -10.07 39.69 -7.67
CA ASP A 148 -10.21 40.16 -9.05
C ASP A 148 -11.46 39.59 -9.77
N GLY A 149 -12.33 38.87 -9.06
CA GLY A 149 -13.54 38.23 -9.60
C GLY A 149 -13.26 36.93 -10.36
N THR A 150 -12.01 36.46 -10.41
CA THR A 150 -11.67 35.19 -11.09
C THR A 150 -11.88 33.99 -10.17
N VAL A 151 -12.51 32.94 -10.68
CA VAL A 151 -12.64 31.66 -9.98
C VAL A 151 -11.48 30.76 -10.34
N LYS A 152 -10.64 30.42 -9.35
CA LYS A 152 -9.45 29.58 -9.54
C LYS A 152 -9.43 28.42 -8.57
N PRO A 153 -8.80 27.29 -8.92
CA PRO A 153 -8.59 26.21 -7.97
C PRO A 153 -7.75 26.63 -6.77
N ASN A 154 -8.12 26.18 -5.57
CA ASN A 154 -7.25 26.17 -4.39
C ASN A 154 -6.33 24.93 -4.39
N ILE A 155 -5.76 24.59 -5.55
CA ILE A 155 -4.86 23.44 -5.69
C ILE A 155 -3.71 23.79 -6.62
N MET A 156 -2.54 23.20 -6.35
CA MET A 156 -1.36 23.32 -7.18
C MET A 156 -0.51 22.05 -7.11
N TRP A 157 0.32 21.84 -8.13
CA TRP A 157 1.41 20.87 -8.05
C TRP A 157 2.48 21.37 -7.08
N ALA A 158 2.93 20.49 -6.20
CA ALA A 158 3.88 20.76 -5.15
C ALA A 158 4.94 19.66 -5.06
N SER A 159 6.12 20.08 -4.62
CA SER A 159 7.20 19.22 -4.16
C SER A 159 6.89 18.70 -2.76
N TYR A 160 7.59 17.64 -2.35
CA TYR A 160 7.50 17.15 -0.97
C TYR A 160 7.90 18.21 0.05
N LYS A 161 8.83 19.12 -0.27
CA LYS A 161 9.23 20.23 0.61
C LYS A 161 8.10 21.26 0.77
N GLU A 162 7.47 21.67 -0.33
CA GLU A 162 6.31 22.58 -0.31
C GLU A 162 5.15 21.98 0.50
N GLN A 163 4.83 20.70 0.29
CA GLN A 163 3.80 20.00 1.06
C GLN A 163 4.15 19.88 2.55
N ALA A 164 5.41 19.54 2.88
CA ALA A 164 5.85 19.44 4.27
C ALA A 164 5.74 20.79 4.99
N ASN A 165 6.04 21.89 4.29
CA ASN A 165 5.91 23.25 4.82
C ASN A 165 4.45 23.64 5.12
N ASN A 166 3.48 23.07 4.40
CA ASN A 166 2.04 23.32 4.56
C ASN A 166 1.35 22.46 5.64
N THR A 167 2.12 21.80 6.50
CA THR A 167 1.56 21.00 7.59
C THR A 167 1.32 21.83 8.85
N SER A 168 0.19 21.61 9.53
CA SER A 168 -0.14 22.34 10.77
C SER A 168 0.74 21.96 11.97
N THR A 169 1.63 20.99 11.81
CA THR A 169 2.65 20.64 12.80
C THR A 169 3.84 21.60 12.77
N ASN A 170 3.99 22.40 11.71
CA ASN A 170 5.05 23.39 11.64
C ASN A 170 4.76 24.54 12.60
N ILE A 171 5.83 25.02 13.23
CA ILE A 171 5.78 26.14 14.16
C ILE A 171 6.02 27.42 13.33
N PRO A 172 5.03 28.32 13.19
CA PRO A 172 5.25 29.58 12.50
C PRO A 172 6.16 30.50 13.33
N VAL A 173 7.07 31.20 12.65
CA VAL A 173 8.01 32.16 13.22
C VAL A 173 7.96 33.41 12.33
N GLU A 174 7.61 34.55 12.93
CA GLU A 174 7.55 35.83 12.22
C GLU A 174 8.93 36.49 12.22
N ILE A 175 9.43 36.82 11.04
CA ILE A 175 10.72 37.50 10.82
C ILE A 175 10.47 38.60 9.80
N ASP A 176 10.73 39.86 10.15
CA ASP A 176 10.56 41.01 9.26
C ASP A 176 9.13 41.13 8.66
N ASN A 177 8.09 40.87 9.46
CA ASN A 177 6.67 40.80 9.05
C ASN A 177 6.35 39.71 8.01
N VAL A 178 7.23 38.72 7.84
CA VAL A 178 7.00 37.55 7.00
C VAL A 178 6.97 36.30 7.89
N THR A 179 5.91 35.50 7.74
CA THR A 179 5.76 34.23 8.47
C THR A 179 6.53 33.12 7.78
N TYR A 180 7.53 32.58 8.45
CA TYR A 180 8.28 31.39 8.04
C TYR A 180 7.89 30.20 8.90
N THR A 181 8.07 28.97 8.41
CA THR A 181 8.17 27.82 9.30
C THR A 181 9.47 27.87 10.10
N LEU A 182 9.52 27.29 11.29
CA LEU A 182 10.74 27.25 12.11
C LEU A 182 11.95 26.70 11.36
N THR A 183 11.75 25.69 10.52
CA THR A 183 12.81 25.11 9.68
C THR A 183 13.30 26.11 8.63
N GLN A 184 12.39 26.80 7.93
CA GLN A 184 12.78 27.86 6.97
C GLN A 184 13.48 29.03 7.67
N ALA A 185 13.02 29.42 8.85
CA ALA A 185 13.66 30.44 9.66
C ALA A 185 15.08 30.00 10.08
N ALA A 186 15.25 28.76 10.51
CA ALA A 186 16.56 28.20 10.86
C ALA A 186 17.50 28.13 9.64
N GLU A 187 17.00 27.71 8.47
CA GLU A 187 17.73 27.74 7.19
C GLU A 187 18.17 29.18 6.84
N LYS A 188 17.27 30.16 6.94
CA LYS A 188 17.53 31.60 6.66
C LYS A 188 18.71 32.13 7.49
N PHE A 189 18.85 31.67 8.74
CA PHE A 189 19.92 32.12 9.63
C PHE A 189 21.14 31.18 9.70
N GLY A 190 21.13 30.07 8.95
CA GLY A 190 22.21 29.09 8.92
C GLY A 190 22.39 28.33 10.24
N VAL A 191 21.30 28.08 10.98
CA VAL A 191 21.33 27.38 12.28
C VAL A 191 20.57 26.06 12.23
N SER A 192 20.90 25.15 13.15
CA SER A 192 20.16 23.88 13.29
C SER A 192 18.70 24.14 13.73
N PRO A 193 17.69 23.56 13.05
CA PRO A 193 16.28 23.68 13.45
C PRO A 193 16.01 23.25 14.89
N ASP A 194 16.68 22.18 15.38
CA ASP A 194 16.52 21.70 16.75
C ASP A 194 17.09 22.67 17.78
N ALA A 195 18.24 23.28 17.47
CA ALA A 195 18.82 24.31 18.33
C ALA A 195 17.91 25.53 18.39
N PHE A 196 17.40 25.97 17.24
CA PHE A 196 16.51 27.11 17.12
C PHE A 196 15.18 26.88 17.84
N ARG A 197 14.56 25.70 17.65
CA ARG A 197 13.37 25.25 18.39
C ARG A 197 13.58 25.27 19.89
N ARG A 198 14.71 24.77 20.38
CA ARG A 198 15.01 24.77 21.82
C ARG A 198 15.06 26.19 22.37
N GLN A 199 15.68 27.12 21.66
CA GLN A 199 15.76 28.51 22.14
C GLN A 199 14.40 29.22 22.13
N LEU A 200 13.65 29.13 21.03
CA LEU A 200 12.38 29.85 20.89
C LEU A 200 11.26 29.24 21.74
N ILE A 201 11.15 27.91 21.78
CA ILE A 201 9.98 27.24 22.38
C ILE A 201 10.25 26.80 23.83
N VAL A 202 11.43 26.24 24.10
CA VAL A 202 11.74 25.72 25.44
C VAL A 202 12.26 26.85 26.33
N ASN A 203 13.16 27.68 25.80
CA ASN A 203 13.77 28.77 26.55
C ASN A 203 13.03 30.11 26.40
N LYS A 204 12.07 30.21 25.46
CA LYS A 204 11.24 31.40 25.21
C LYS A 204 12.05 32.67 24.94
N LEU A 205 13.17 32.53 24.24
CA LEU A 205 14.01 33.66 23.85
C LEU A 205 13.46 34.34 22.60
N THR A 206 13.81 35.61 22.40
CA THR A 206 13.59 36.29 21.12
C THR A 206 14.48 35.66 20.03
N ILE A 207 14.17 35.94 18.76
CA ILE A 207 14.97 35.44 17.63
C ILE A 207 16.43 35.90 17.75
N GLU A 208 16.64 37.16 18.09
CA GLU A 208 17.98 37.76 18.23
C GLU A 208 18.78 37.11 19.36
N GLU A 209 18.16 36.93 20.53
CA GLU A 209 18.77 36.26 21.68
C GLU A 209 19.08 34.79 21.38
N ALA A 210 18.16 34.10 20.69
CA ALA A 210 18.33 32.72 20.26
C ALA A 210 19.54 32.58 19.33
N LEU A 211 19.66 33.47 18.32
CA LEU A 211 20.78 33.47 17.37
C LEU A 211 22.10 33.77 18.05
N LYS A 212 22.13 34.78 18.93
CA LYS A 212 23.32 35.10 19.73
C LYS A 212 23.78 33.87 20.51
N ARG A 213 22.86 33.19 21.21
CA ARG A 213 23.16 32.03 22.05
C ARG A 213 23.60 30.80 21.26
N ILE A 214 23.02 30.58 20.08
CA ILE A 214 23.42 29.48 19.19
C ILE A 214 24.84 29.71 18.67
N ARG A 215 25.16 30.93 18.25
CA ARG A 215 26.46 31.29 17.67
C ARG A 215 27.58 31.33 18.70
N THR A 216 27.31 31.78 19.93
CA THR A 216 28.32 31.84 20.99
C THR A 216 28.54 30.50 21.70
N GLY A 217 27.75 29.47 21.38
CA GLY A 217 27.84 28.16 22.03
C GLY A 217 27.47 28.17 23.52
N ASP A 218 26.90 29.26 24.03
CA ASP A 218 26.69 29.45 25.47
C ASP A 218 25.55 28.56 26.01
N ARG A 219 25.95 27.46 26.66
CA ARG A 219 25.05 26.51 27.34
C ARG A 219 24.69 26.91 28.77
N SER A 220 25.05 28.12 29.24
CA SER A 220 24.92 28.62 30.63
C SER A 220 23.55 28.53 31.33
N ARG A 221 22.48 28.11 30.66
CA ARG A 221 21.14 27.93 31.26
C ARG A 221 20.42 26.66 30.77
N THR A 222 21.12 25.53 30.61
CA THR A 222 20.40 24.26 30.61
C THR A 222 19.70 24.11 31.95
N ARG A 223 18.37 24.25 31.95
CA ARG A 223 17.48 23.73 33.00
C ARG A 223 18.08 22.41 33.52
N PRO A 224 18.15 22.18 34.84
CA PRO A 224 18.59 20.88 35.33
C PRO A 224 17.73 19.82 34.66
N MET A 225 18.34 18.90 33.94
CA MET A 225 17.67 17.68 33.52
C MET A 225 17.19 17.02 34.81
N LYS A 226 15.89 17.16 35.13
CA LYS A 226 15.25 16.26 36.08
C LYS A 226 15.46 14.86 35.53
N GLY A 227 16.30 14.06 36.20
CA GLY A 227 16.51 12.64 35.88
C GLY A 227 17.93 12.17 35.61
N ARG A 228 18.99 12.91 35.95
CA ARG A 228 20.26 12.26 36.32
C ARG A 228 20.45 12.40 37.83
N THR A 229 19.76 11.54 38.58
CA THR A 229 20.24 11.21 39.92
C THR A 229 21.65 10.67 39.76
N ALA A 230 22.62 11.32 40.41
CA ALA A 230 23.86 10.67 40.79
C ALA A 230 23.49 9.33 41.43
N VAL A 231 24.09 8.24 40.96
CA VAL A 231 23.84 6.91 41.51
C VAL A 231 24.37 6.91 42.94
N PRO A 232 23.53 6.68 43.97
CA PRO A 232 24.02 6.58 45.33
C PRO A 232 24.86 5.31 45.46
N HIS A 233 26.05 5.42 46.04
CA HIS A 233 26.75 4.26 46.60
C HIS A 233 25.89 3.67 47.74
N HIS A 234 25.56 2.38 47.68
CA HIS A 234 24.98 1.67 48.83
C HIS A 234 26.05 1.53 49.94
N LYS A 235 25.65 1.82 51.18
CA LYS A 235 26.53 1.85 52.37
C LYS A 235 26.75 0.46 53.01
N ASP A 236 26.33 -0.64 52.40
CA ASP A 236 26.21 -1.95 53.08
C ASP A 236 27.09 -3.09 52.53
N GLY A 237 28.03 -2.81 51.62
CA GLY A 237 29.00 -3.83 51.19
C GLY A 237 28.43 -4.94 50.29
N SER A 238 27.21 -4.78 49.77
CA SER A 238 26.70 -5.63 48.68
C SER A 238 27.30 -5.20 47.33
N LEU A 239 27.77 -6.18 46.54
CA LEU A 239 28.52 -6.00 45.28
C LEU A 239 27.92 -4.92 44.36
N ASN A 240 28.73 -3.92 43.98
CA ASN A 240 28.37 -2.91 42.98
C ASN A 240 27.99 -3.61 41.67
N VAL A 241 26.77 -3.35 41.17
CA VAL A 241 26.26 -3.86 39.88
C VAL A 241 27.27 -3.65 38.75
N GLU A 242 28.03 -2.54 38.77
CA GLU A 242 29.09 -2.29 37.80
C GLU A 242 30.29 -3.23 37.93
N GLU A 243 30.70 -3.53 39.17
CA GLU A 243 31.80 -4.45 39.44
C GLU A 243 31.39 -5.89 39.09
N ALA A 244 30.17 -6.27 39.44
CA ALA A 244 29.61 -7.57 39.08
C ALA A 244 29.46 -7.72 37.56
N CYS A 245 29.06 -6.67 36.83
CA CYS A 245 29.05 -6.69 35.37
C CYS A 245 30.45 -6.77 34.75
N ARG A 246 31.45 -6.10 35.35
CA ARG A 246 32.85 -6.15 34.90
C ARG A 246 33.44 -7.54 35.08
N ARG A 247 33.25 -8.16 36.26
CA ARG A 247 33.71 -9.53 36.56
C ARG A 247 33.03 -10.57 35.69
N ALA A 248 31.77 -10.34 35.31
CA ALA A 248 31.04 -11.21 34.40
C ALA A 248 31.29 -10.92 32.91
N GLU A 249 32.14 -9.94 32.57
CA GLU A 249 32.45 -9.51 31.20
C GLU A 249 31.22 -9.16 30.35
N VAL A 250 30.20 -8.56 30.99
CA VAL A 250 28.94 -8.17 30.33
C VAL A 250 28.71 -6.66 30.35
N SER A 251 27.99 -6.18 29.34
CA SER A 251 27.63 -4.76 29.26
C SER A 251 26.66 -4.36 30.39
N CYS A 252 27.16 -3.61 31.37
CA CYS A 252 26.38 -3.08 32.49
C CYS A 252 25.10 -2.34 32.04
N ARG A 253 25.17 -1.59 30.93
CA ARG A 253 24.00 -0.91 30.35
C ARG A 253 22.87 -1.86 29.92
N LYS A 254 23.21 -3.05 29.41
CA LYS A 254 22.23 -4.05 28.95
C LYS A 254 21.65 -4.79 30.15
N VAL A 255 22.48 -5.12 31.14
CA VAL A 255 22.05 -5.72 32.41
C VAL A 255 21.07 -4.79 33.14
N GLN A 256 21.43 -3.51 33.30
CA GLN A 256 20.53 -2.50 33.86
C GLN A 256 19.22 -2.32 33.08
N TYR A 257 19.26 -2.46 31.75
CA TYR A 257 18.05 -2.41 30.92
C TYR A 257 17.09 -3.56 31.25
N PHE A 258 17.59 -4.80 31.40
CA PHE A 258 16.78 -5.96 31.76
C PHE A 258 16.32 -5.90 33.23
N MET A 259 17.16 -5.40 34.14
CA MET A 259 16.75 -5.16 35.53
C MET A 259 15.60 -4.15 35.63
N LYS A 260 15.63 -3.07 34.84
CA LYS A 260 14.50 -2.13 34.72
C LYS A 260 13.23 -2.76 34.14
N LYS A 261 13.35 -3.89 33.45
CA LYS A 261 12.23 -4.70 32.93
C LYS A 261 11.79 -5.78 33.93
N GLY A 262 12.35 -5.81 35.14
CA GLY A 262 11.95 -6.69 36.22
C GLY A 262 12.76 -7.98 36.35
N LEU A 263 13.85 -8.15 35.59
CA LEU A 263 14.73 -9.32 35.74
C LEU A 263 15.66 -9.15 36.94
N ALA A 264 15.88 -10.22 37.69
CA ALA A 264 16.95 -10.28 38.70
C ALA A 264 18.33 -10.13 38.05
N PHE A 265 19.33 -9.64 38.81
CA PHE A 265 20.67 -9.34 38.31
C PHE A 265 21.31 -10.55 37.59
N ASP A 266 21.32 -11.73 38.21
CA ASP A 266 21.94 -12.93 37.63
C ASP A 266 21.23 -13.37 36.34
N ALA A 267 19.90 -13.32 36.30
CA ALA A 267 19.13 -13.62 35.11
C ALA A 267 19.38 -12.59 33.98
N ALA A 268 19.60 -11.31 34.33
CA ALA A 268 19.93 -10.26 33.38
C ALA A 268 21.36 -10.39 32.84
N VAL A 269 22.33 -10.80 33.67
CA VAL A 269 23.69 -11.13 33.24
C VAL A 269 23.67 -12.31 32.26
N GLU A 270 22.97 -13.39 32.63
CA GLU A 270 22.85 -14.59 31.80
C GLU A 270 22.19 -14.29 30.45
N ARG A 271 21.14 -13.46 30.45
CA ARG A 271 20.47 -12.98 29.23
C ARG A 271 21.40 -12.22 28.29
N VAL A 272 22.37 -11.48 28.84
CA VAL A 272 23.35 -10.71 28.06
C VAL A 272 24.48 -11.60 27.54
N LYS A 273 24.92 -12.59 28.32
CA LYS A 273 25.90 -13.59 27.88
C LYS A 273 25.35 -14.48 26.77
N ASN A 274 24.11 -14.92 26.94
CA ASN A 274 23.42 -15.84 26.06
C ASN A 274 22.19 -15.16 25.44
N PRO A 275 22.40 -14.26 24.45
CA PRO A 275 21.29 -13.65 23.74
C PRO A 275 20.48 -14.74 23.01
N PRO A 276 19.15 -14.55 22.86
CA PRO A 276 18.35 -15.52 22.12
C PRO A 276 18.79 -15.49 20.65
N VAL A 277 18.68 -16.61 19.95
CA VAL A 277 18.98 -16.62 18.51
C VAL A 277 18.04 -15.63 17.82
N THR A 278 18.61 -14.72 17.03
CA THR A 278 17.82 -13.72 16.33
C THR A 278 17.10 -14.36 15.14
N ILE A 279 15.99 -13.76 14.70
CA ILE A 279 15.28 -14.22 13.49
C ILE A 279 16.20 -14.18 12.26
N VAL A 280 17.16 -13.25 12.21
CA VAL A 280 18.13 -13.12 11.13
C VAL A 280 19.10 -14.30 11.13
N GLU A 281 19.60 -14.70 12.30
CA GLU A 281 20.48 -15.87 12.44
C GLU A 281 19.74 -17.18 12.16
N LEU A 282 18.50 -17.33 12.65
CA LEU A 282 17.65 -18.48 12.34
C LEU A 282 17.40 -18.61 10.84
N ALA A 283 17.05 -17.50 10.18
CA ALA A 283 16.87 -17.46 8.73
C ALA A 283 18.15 -17.90 7.99
N GLY A 284 19.31 -17.36 8.39
CA GLY A 284 20.59 -17.68 7.78
C GLY A 284 20.99 -19.15 7.92
N ARG A 285 20.80 -19.76 9.11
CA ARG A 285 21.17 -21.17 9.37
C ARG A 285 20.38 -22.17 8.53
N HIS A 286 19.12 -21.87 8.25
CA HIS A 286 18.21 -22.77 7.55
C HIS A 286 17.96 -22.39 6.09
N GLY A 287 18.66 -21.38 5.56
CA GLY A 287 18.47 -20.89 4.19
C GLY A 287 17.07 -20.32 3.94
N LEU A 288 16.41 -19.81 4.99
CA LEU A 288 15.05 -19.28 4.93
C LEU A 288 15.05 -17.75 4.87
N THR A 289 13.88 -17.17 4.55
CA THR A 289 13.69 -15.71 4.61
C THR A 289 13.17 -15.29 5.98
N THR A 290 13.68 -14.17 6.48
CA THR A 290 13.18 -13.54 7.71
C THR A 290 11.69 -13.20 7.62
N GLY A 291 11.23 -12.77 6.44
CA GLY A 291 9.82 -12.47 6.18
C GLY A 291 8.90 -13.69 6.31
N GLY A 292 9.36 -14.87 5.86
CA GLY A 292 8.62 -16.12 6.00
C GLY A 292 8.45 -16.53 7.47
N ILE A 293 9.54 -16.49 8.24
CA ILE A 293 9.51 -16.79 9.69
C ILE A 293 8.55 -15.83 10.40
N GLN A 294 8.66 -14.51 10.12
CA GLN A 294 7.77 -13.51 10.70
C GLN A 294 6.30 -13.68 10.31
N HIS A 295 6.00 -14.16 9.10
CA HIS A 295 4.62 -14.46 8.68
C HIS A 295 3.99 -15.56 9.54
N HIS A 296 4.74 -16.62 9.84
CA HIS A 296 4.29 -17.69 10.72
C HIS A 296 4.21 -17.26 12.19
N MET A 297 5.13 -16.41 12.65
CA MET A 297 5.04 -15.81 14.00
C MET A 297 3.78 -14.96 14.19
N ARG A 298 3.35 -14.20 13.16
CA ARG A 298 2.07 -13.47 13.21
C ARG A 298 0.85 -14.38 13.35
N LYS A 299 1.00 -15.66 13.02
CA LYS A 299 -0.02 -16.71 13.20
C LYS A 299 0.11 -17.45 14.53
N GLY A 300 0.97 -16.99 15.43
CA GLY A 300 1.13 -17.49 16.79
C GLY A 300 2.22 -18.53 16.99
N LEU A 301 3.05 -18.83 15.98
CA LEU A 301 4.16 -19.78 16.12
C LEU A 301 5.39 -19.13 16.74
N THR A 302 6.18 -19.90 17.49
CA THR A 302 7.53 -19.52 17.90
C THR A 302 8.48 -19.44 16.68
N PRO A 303 9.62 -18.74 16.77
CA PRO A 303 10.61 -18.70 15.69
C PRO A 303 11.06 -20.09 15.22
N GLU A 304 11.24 -21.03 16.15
CA GLU A 304 11.67 -22.40 15.89
C GLU A 304 10.56 -23.21 15.19
N GLU A 305 9.31 -23.14 15.69
CA GLU A 305 8.15 -23.78 15.04
C GLU A 305 7.89 -23.22 13.64
N ALA A 306 8.14 -21.93 13.44
CA ALA A 306 8.02 -21.27 12.14
C ALA A 306 9.06 -21.81 11.14
N VAL A 307 10.30 -22.01 11.58
CA VAL A 307 11.36 -22.65 10.78
C VAL A 307 10.96 -24.08 10.43
N GLU A 308 10.55 -24.87 11.42
CA GLU A 308 10.13 -26.26 11.22
C GLU A 308 8.97 -26.37 10.23
N ARG A 309 7.95 -25.51 10.37
CA ARG A 309 6.81 -25.43 9.45
C ARG A 309 7.20 -25.09 8.02
N MET A 310 8.26 -24.31 7.84
CA MET A 310 8.75 -23.89 6.52
C MET A 310 9.65 -24.95 5.88
N LEU A 311 10.48 -25.66 6.67
CA LEU A 311 11.29 -26.78 6.21
C LEU A 311 10.43 -28.02 5.91
N HIS A 312 9.36 -28.22 6.68
CA HIS A 312 8.43 -29.32 6.56
C HIS A 312 7.02 -28.77 6.35
N PRO A 313 6.73 -28.23 5.14
CA PRO A 313 5.40 -27.73 4.83
C PRO A 313 4.38 -28.86 4.97
N PRO A 314 3.19 -28.58 5.54
CA PRO A 314 2.15 -29.58 5.63
C PRO A 314 1.78 -30.00 4.21
N GLU A 315 1.64 -31.31 4.01
CA GLU A 315 1.29 -31.89 2.73
C GLU A 315 0.10 -31.17 2.09
N THR A 316 0.19 -30.88 0.80
CA THR A 316 -0.87 -30.21 0.06
C THR A 316 -2.05 -31.16 -0.16
N ILE A 317 -3.24 -30.60 -0.41
CA ILE A 317 -4.42 -31.42 -0.73
C ILE A 317 -4.21 -32.20 -2.04
N ILE A 318 -3.37 -31.71 -2.94
CA ILE A 318 -3.01 -32.36 -4.20
C ILE A 318 -2.18 -33.61 -3.93
N GLU A 319 -1.11 -33.48 -3.14
CA GLU A 319 -0.25 -34.61 -2.73
C GLU A 319 -1.03 -35.65 -1.92
N LEU A 320 -1.86 -35.18 -0.96
CA LEU A 320 -2.74 -36.02 -0.16
C LEU A 320 -3.70 -36.85 -1.03
N ALA A 321 -4.30 -36.21 -2.04
CA ALA A 321 -5.22 -36.89 -2.95
C ALA A 321 -4.48 -37.90 -3.84
N ALA A 322 -3.32 -37.53 -4.39
CA ALA A 322 -2.53 -38.39 -5.26
C ALA A 322 -2.07 -39.68 -4.54
N ARG A 323 -1.56 -39.56 -3.31
CA ARG A 323 -1.03 -40.69 -2.53
C ARG A 323 -2.08 -41.74 -2.18
N HIS A 324 -3.35 -41.35 -2.06
CA HIS A 324 -4.46 -42.26 -1.81
C HIS A 324 -5.26 -42.64 -3.06
N GLY A 325 -4.83 -42.19 -4.26
CA GLY A 325 -5.56 -42.43 -5.51
C GLY A 325 -6.95 -41.79 -5.53
N LEU A 326 -7.08 -40.61 -4.92
CA LEU A 326 -8.33 -39.85 -4.82
C LEU A 326 -8.27 -38.61 -5.72
N THR A 327 -9.45 -38.07 -6.08
CA THR A 327 -9.50 -36.78 -6.78
C THR A 327 -9.51 -35.62 -5.79
N VAL A 328 -8.79 -34.54 -6.13
CA VAL A 328 -8.73 -33.30 -5.33
C VAL A 328 -10.13 -32.75 -5.05
N ALA A 329 -11.04 -32.81 -6.04
CA ALA A 329 -12.42 -32.38 -5.90
C ALA A 329 -13.20 -33.15 -4.82
N SER A 330 -12.96 -34.46 -4.69
CA SER A 330 -13.62 -35.30 -3.69
C SER A 330 -13.16 -34.95 -2.29
N VAL A 331 -11.84 -34.82 -2.09
CA VAL A 331 -11.25 -34.43 -0.80
C VAL A 331 -11.76 -33.04 -0.39
N MET A 332 -11.70 -32.06 -1.29
CA MET A 332 -12.19 -30.69 -1.07
C MET A 332 -13.68 -30.64 -0.72
N GLY A 333 -14.51 -31.47 -1.36
CA GLY A 333 -15.94 -31.55 -1.07
C GLY A 333 -16.24 -31.99 0.36
N HIS A 334 -15.40 -32.82 0.96
CA HIS A 334 -15.53 -33.25 2.35
C HIS A 334 -14.97 -32.24 3.36
N LEU A 335 -13.86 -31.58 3.03
CA LEU A 335 -13.32 -30.47 3.83
C LEU A 335 -14.33 -29.31 3.93
N LYS A 336 -14.99 -28.97 2.82
CA LYS A 336 -16.07 -27.95 2.81
C LYS A 336 -17.27 -28.30 3.69
N ARG A 337 -17.46 -29.59 3.98
CA ARG A 337 -18.50 -30.09 4.90
C ARG A 337 -18.01 -30.22 6.34
N GLY A 338 -16.85 -29.65 6.66
CA GLY A 338 -16.30 -29.58 8.02
C GLY A 338 -15.50 -30.80 8.47
N LYS A 339 -15.20 -31.77 7.59
CA LYS A 339 -14.33 -32.91 7.94
C LYS A 339 -12.87 -32.49 8.00
N THR A 340 -12.07 -33.12 8.87
CA THR A 340 -10.60 -33.00 8.83
C THR A 340 -10.03 -33.72 7.61
N ARG A 341 -8.74 -33.48 7.30
CA ARG A 341 -8.04 -34.12 6.17
C ARG A 341 -8.04 -35.65 6.31
N GLU A 342 -7.80 -36.13 7.52
CA GLU A 342 -7.75 -37.55 7.88
C GLU A 342 -9.14 -38.18 7.73
N GLN A 343 -10.17 -37.53 8.27
CA GLN A 343 -11.56 -37.99 8.17
C GLN A 343 -12.08 -38.02 6.73
N ALA A 344 -11.66 -37.05 5.91
CA ALA A 344 -12.03 -36.99 4.50
C ALA A 344 -11.41 -38.15 3.72
N VAL A 345 -10.12 -38.41 3.93
CA VAL A 345 -9.39 -39.49 3.26
C VAL A 345 -9.89 -40.86 3.70
N ASP A 346 -10.00 -41.12 5.00
CA ASP A 346 -10.45 -42.41 5.54
C ASP A 346 -11.85 -42.80 5.01
N TYR A 347 -12.77 -41.83 4.97
CA TYR A 347 -14.09 -42.04 4.40
C TYR A 347 -14.06 -42.38 2.90
N LEU A 348 -13.25 -41.66 2.13
CA LEU A 348 -13.17 -41.83 0.68
C LEU A 348 -12.48 -43.15 0.29
N VAL A 349 -11.44 -43.55 1.02
CA VAL A 349 -10.77 -44.85 0.85
C VAL A 349 -11.74 -45.98 1.17
N LYS A 350 -12.39 -45.95 2.34
CA LYS A 350 -13.41 -46.96 2.71
C LYS A 350 -14.55 -47.05 1.70
N LYS A 351 -14.98 -45.91 1.14
CA LYS A 351 -16.04 -45.89 0.12
C LYS A 351 -15.59 -46.54 -1.20
N ARG A 352 -14.37 -46.25 -1.65
CA ARG A 352 -13.78 -46.85 -2.85
C ARG A 352 -13.62 -48.36 -2.68
N ASP A 353 -13.06 -48.79 -1.57
CA ASP A 353 -12.75 -50.21 -1.33
C ASP A 353 -14.05 -51.05 -1.21
N LYS A 354 -15.13 -50.48 -0.64
CA LYS A 354 -16.47 -51.08 -0.69
C LYS A 354 -17.03 -51.20 -2.11
N GLN A 355 -16.83 -50.20 -2.96
CA GLN A 355 -17.28 -50.24 -4.35
C GLN A 355 -16.49 -51.25 -5.19
N GLN A 356 -15.20 -51.44 -4.91
CA GLN A 356 -14.36 -52.43 -5.58
C GLN A 356 -14.64 -53.87 -5.11
N GLY A 357 -14.96 -54.06 -3.82
CA GLY A 357 -15.33 -55.38 -3.27
C GLY A 357 -16.73 -55.88 -3.65
N THR A 358 -17.55 -55.09 -4.35
CA THR A 358 -18.89 -55.49 -4.83
C THR A 358 -18.84 -55.98 -6.30
N ILE A 359 -17.66 -56.02 -6.93
CA ILE A 359 -17.47 -56.38 -8.35
C ILE A 359 -16.81 -57.77 -8.52
N ILE A 360 -16.70 -58.57 -7.45
CA ILE A 360 -16.21 -59.97 -7.52
C ILE A 360 -17.39 -60.94 -7.46
#